data_AF-A0AAD4Y8D0-F1
#
_entry.id   AF-A0AAD4Y8D0-F1
#
_cell.length_a   1.000
_cell.length_b   1.000
_cell.length_c   1.000
_cell.angle_alpha   90.00
_cell.angle_beta   90.00
_cell.angle_gamma   90.00
#
_symmetry.space_group_name_H-M   'P 1'
#
loop_
_entity.id
_entity.type
_entity.pdbx_description
1 polymer ?
#
loop_
_entity_poly.entity_id
_entity_poly.type
_entity_poly.pdbx_seq_one_letter_code
_entity_poly.pdbx_strand_id
1 'polypeptide(L)'
;MGSDYTLRCHVTHVFPVGFFVVTLRRGGRVIYSESLERFTGLDLANVTLTYLLRSRPGDFGQPVTCHARLNLDGLVVLSSSAPATLPVPAWSPASKALASTSIAAFVGIFLVVGALSLRKYLSMQPPA
;
A
#
# COMPACT_ATOMS: atom_id res chain seq x y z
N MET A 1 -13.17 -2.05 4.93
CA MET A 1 -13.17 -3.17 3.98
C MET A 1 -11.78 -3.24 3.36
N GLY A 2 -11.07 -4.36 3.55
CA GLY A 2 -9.81 -4.63 2.85
C GLY A 2 -10.08 -5.23 1.47
N SER A 3 -9.12 -5.11 0.55
CA SER A 3 -9.16 -5.80 -0.74
C SER A 3 -7.95 -6.74 -0.85
N ASP A 4 -8.16 -7.91 -1.44
CA ASP A 4 -7.10 -8.89 -1.67
C ASP A 4 -6.53 -8.68 -3.07
N TYR A 5 -5.20 -8.51 -3.15
CA TYR A 5 -4.48 -8.31 -4.41
C TYR A 5 -3.61 -9.52 -4.71
N THR A 6 -3.75 -10.07 -5.91
CA THR A 6 -2.85 -11.13 -6.39
C THR A 6 -1.65 -10.48 -7.05
N LEU A 7 -0.49 -10.57 -6.39
CA LEU A 7 0.79 -10.12 -6.91
C LEU A 7 1.46 -11.26 -7.68
N ARG A 8 1.99 -10.95 -8.86
CA ARG A 8 2.73 -11.89 -9.69
C ARG A 8 4.11 -11.32 -9.99
N CYS A 9 5.15 -12.05 -9.60
CA CYS A 9 6.52 -11.74 -9.96
C CYS A 9 7.02 -12.79 -10.95
N HIS A 10 7.38 -12.35 -12.15
CA HIS A 10 7.84 -13.21 -13.23
C HIS A 10 9.31 -12.89 -13.54
N VAL A 11 10.18 -13.87 -13.36
CA VAL A 11 11.62 -13.76 -13.64
C VAL A 11 11.97 -14.78 -14.71
N THR A 12 12.62 -14.33 -15.78
CA THR A 12 12.99 -15.18 -16.90
C THR A 12 14.46 -15.52 -16.88
N HIS A 13 14.82 -16.63 -17.54
CA HIS A 13 16.21 -17.03 -17.78
C HIS A 13 17.03 -17.17 -16.48
N VAL A 14 16.47 -17.84 -15.48
CA VAL A 14 17.15 -18.10 -14.20
C VAL A 14 17.85 -19.45 -14.29
N PHE A 15 19.13 -19.48 -13.92
CA PHE A 15 19.89 -20.71 -13.73
C PHE A 15 21.05 -20.48 -12.75
N PRO A 16 21.32 -21.43 -11.84
CA PRO A 16 20.49 -22.58 -11.47
C PRO A 16 19.36 -22.16 -10.53
N VAL A 17 18.18 -22.73 -10.73
CA VAL A 17 16.97 -22.31 -10.01
C VAL A 17 17.07 -22.58 -8.49
N GLY A 18 17.77 -23.66 -8.10
CA GLY A 18 17.96 -24.04 -6.70
C GLY A 18 18.67 -22.98 -5.85
N PHE A 19 19.41 -22.05 -6.46
CA PHE A 19 20.13 -20.99 -5.76
C PHE A 19 19.39 -19.66 -5.76
N PHE A 20 18.14 -19.68 -6.20
CA PHE A 20 17.34 -18.48 -6.45
C PHE A 20 16.37 -18.21 -5.30
N VAL A 21 16.36 -16.97 -4.83
CA VAL A 21 15.44 -16.48 -3.81
C VAL A 21 14.72 -15.24 -4.35
N VAL A 22 13.40 -15.25 -4.24
CA VAL A 22 12.55 -14.12 -4.62
C VAL A 22 11.93 -13.52 -3.37
N THR A 23 12.10 -12.22 -3.17
CA THR A 23 11.50 -11.48 -2.07
C THR A 23 10.58 -10.38 -2.58
N LEU A 24 9.39 -10.29 -2.01
CA LEU A 24 8.47 -9.17 -2.22
C LEU A 24 8.65 -8.20 -1.07
N ARG A 25 8.83 -6.92 -1.41
CA ARG A 25 8.95 -5.84 -0.44
C ARG A 25 7.83 -4.83 -0.64
N ARG A 26 7.31 -4.30 0.47
CA ARG A 26 6.33 -3.20 0.49
C ARG A 26 6.89 -2.08 1.36
N GLY A 27 7.09 -0.90 0.79
CA GLY A 27 7.69 0.23 1.50
C GLY A 27 9.05 -0.11 2.12
N GLY A 28 9.85 -0.96 1.45
CA GLY A 28 11.15 -1.44 1.92
C GLY A 28 11.12 -2.61 2.90
N ARG A 29 9.96 -2.99 3.43
CA ARG A 29 9.81 -4.16 4.33
C ARG A 29 9.50 -5.43 3.54
N VAL A 30 10.17 -6.53 3.86
CA VAL A 30 9.88 -7.84 3.25
C VAL A 30 8.50 -8.30 3.73
N ILE A 31 7.60 -8.57 2.79
CA ILE A 31 6.25 -9.10 3.07
C ILE A 31 6.12 -10.57 2.69
N TYR A 32 7.00 -11.06 1.81
CA TYR A 32 7.05 -12.45 1.40
C TYR A 32 8.44 -12.80 0.85
N SER A 33 8.86 -14.05 1.04
CA SER A 33 10.14 -14.59 0.57
C SER A 33 9.96 -16.06 0.19
N GLU A 34 10.40 -16.44 -1.01
CA GLU A 34 10.41 -17.83 -1.47
C GLU A 34 11.82 -18.22 -1.88
N SER A 35 12.31 -19.33 -1.34
CA SER A 35 13.52 -19.99 -1.82
C SER A 35 13.14 -21.11 -2.78
N LEU A 36 13.86 -21.21 -3.90
CA LEU A 36 13.63 -22.24 -4.91
C LEU A 36 14.60 -23.42 -4.79
N GLU A 37 15.27 -23.60 -3.64
CA GLU A 37 16.19 -24.72 -3.34
C GLU A 37 15.66 -26.12 -3.67
N ARG A 38 14.34 -26.30 -3.58
CA ARG A 38 13.66 -27.56 -3.96
C ARG A 38 13.80 -27.94 -5.45
N PHE A 39 14.20 -27.01 -6.30
CA PHE A 39 14.41 -27.23 -7.73
C PHE A 39 15.89 -27.48 -8.02
N THR A 40 16.24 -28.74 -8.24
CA THR A 40 17.63 -29.18 -8.50
C THR A 40 18.00 -29.27 -9.97
N GLY A 41 17.07 -28.95 -10.87
CA GLY A 41 17.29 -28.96 -12.31
C GLY A 41 18.40 -27.97 -12.72
N LEU A 42 19.24 -28.41 -13.64
CA LEU A 42 20.34 -27.60 -14.20
C LEU A 42 19.93 -26.90 -15.51
N ASP A 43 18.63 -26.80 -15.77
CA ASP A 43 18.12 -26.14 -16.96
C ASP A 43 17.76 -24.69 -16.66
N LEU A 44 17.85 -23.87 -17.71
CA LEU A 44 17.38 -22.50 -17.68
C LEU A 44 15.85 -22.49 -17.54
N ALA A 45 15.32 -21.75 -16.57
CA ALA A 45 13.89 -21.74 -16.31
C ALA A 45 13.31 -20.33 -16.12
N ASN A 46 12.00 -20.25 -16.34
CA ASN A 46 11.20 -19.07 -16.01
C ASN A 46 10.45 -19.34 -14.70
N VAL A 47 10.60 -18.43 -13.75
CA VAL A 47 10.03 -18.54 -12.41
C VAL A 47 8.88 -17.54 -12.28
N THR A 48 7.70 -18.02 -11.95
CA THR A 48 6.55 -17.16 -11.61
C THR A 48 6.13 -17.39 -10.18
N LEU A 49 6.31 -16.38 -9.35
CA LEU A 49 5.83 -16.36 -7.98
C LEU A 49 4.48 -15.64 -7.91
N THR A 50 3.52 -16.24 -7.20
CA THR A 50 2.20 -15.65 -6.97
C THR A 50 1.97 -15.49 -5.48
N TYR A 51 1.61 -14.27 -5.03
CA TYR A 51 1.37 -13.96 -3.62
C TYR A 51 0.05 -13.21 -3.46
N LEU A 52 -0.78 -13.66 -2.51
CA LEU A 52 -2.04 -12.99 -2.18
C LEU A 52 -1.79 -11.98 -1.05
N LEU A 53 -1.81 -10.70 -1.41
CA LEU A 53 -1.67 -9.61 -0.46
C LEU A 53 -3.04 -9.16 0.05
N ARG A 54 -3.29 -9.38 1.33
CA ARG A 54 -4.46 -8.82 2.02
C ARG A 54 -4.17 -7.38 2.42
N SER A 55 -4.79 -6.41 1.76
CA SER A 55 -4.58 -4.99 2.09
C SER A 55 -5.47 -4.53 3.24
N ARG A 56 -4.88 -3.78 4.18
CA ARG A 56 -5.63 -2.93 5.12
C ARG A 56 -5.72 -1.49 4.59
N PRO A 57 -6.68 -0.68 5.05
CA PRO A 57 -6.79 0.73 4.66
C PRO A 57 -5.50 1.57 4.79
N GLY A 58 -4.63 1.23 5.76
CA GLY A 58 -3.33 1.89 5.93
C GLY A 58 -2.20 1.36 5.04
N ASP A 59 -2.45 0.33 4.24
CA ASP A 59 -1.45 -0.28 3.35
C ASP A 59 -1.46 0.30 1.93
N PHE A 60 -2.46 1.13 1.62
CA PHE A 60 -2.63 1.75 0.31
C PHE A 60 -1.56 2.82 0.06
N GLY A 61 -1.14 2.94 -1.21
CA GLY A 61 -0.16 3.95 -1.64
C GLY A 61 1.31 3.58 -1.40
N GLN A 62 1.62 2.50 -0.68
CA GLN A 62 3.00 2.02 -0.56
C GLN A 62 3.42 1.25 -1.83
N PRO A 63 4.64 1.51 -2.36
CA PRO A 63 5.14 0.76 -3.50
C PRO A 63 5.49 -0.67 -3.08
N VAL A 64 5.14 -1.62 -3.96
CA VAL A 64 5.54 -3.02 -3.88
C VAL A 64 6.59 -3.30 -4.94
N THR A 65 7.68 -3.93 -4.55
CA THR A 65 8.78 -4.33 -5.43
C THR A 65 9.07 -5.82 -5.27
N CYS A 66 9.38 -6.48 -6.38
CA CYS A 66 9.95 -7.81 -6.37
C CYS A 66 11.48 -7.71 -6.47
N HIS A 67 12.18 -8.51 -5.67
CA HIS A 67 13.64 -8.59 -5.66
C HIS A 67 14.04 -10.04 -5.87
N ALA A 68 14.78 -10.25 -6.95
CA ALA A 68 15.39 -11.50 -7.34
C ALA A 68 16.82 -11.53 -6.83
N ARG A 69 17.20 -12.62 -6.16
CA ARG A 69 18.57 -12.85 -5.68
C ARG A 69 19.00 -14.25 -6.08
N LEU A 70 20.06 -14.34 -6.86
CA LEU A 70 20.73 -15.59 -7.22
C LEU A 70 22.07 -15.63 -6.50
N ASN A 71 22.37 -16.71 -5.78
CA ASN A 71 23.62 -16.87 -5.04
C ASN A 71 24.40 -18.10 -5.50
N LEU A 72 25.46 -17.90 -6.28
CA LEU A 72 26.31 -18.95 -6.82
C LEU A 72 27.60 -19.01 -5.98
N ASP A 73 27.52 -19.67 -4.83
CA ASP A 73 28.67 -19.93 -3.94
C ASP A 73 29.58 -18.72 -3.73
N GLY A 74 28.97 -17.57 -3.41
CA GLY A 74 29.67 -16.31 -3.13
C GLY A 74 29.49 -15.25 -4.22
N LEU A 75 29.11 -15.63 -5.44
CA LEU A 75 28.68 -14.68 -6.47
C LEU A 75 27.19 -14.39 -6.33
N VAL A 76 26.85 -13.19 -5.88
CA VAL A 76 25.45 -12.77 -5.71
C VAL A 76 25.03 -11.85 -6.86
N VAL A 77 24.02 -12.27 -7.62
CA VAL A 77 23.36 -11.44 -8.62
C VAL A 77 22.02 -10.98 -8.06
N LEU A 78 21.81 -9.67 -8.02
CA LEU A 78 20.54 -9.07 -7.62
C LEU A 78 19.85 -8.40 -8.81
N SER A 79 18.54 -8.55 -8.86
CA SER A 79 17.68 -7.82 -9.78
C SER A 79 16.41 -7.38 -9.06
N SER A 80 15.80 -6.28 -9.50
CA SER A 80 14.58 -5.76 -8.91
C SER A 80 13.60 -5.30 -9.98
N SER A 81 12.32 -5.52 -9.74
CA SER A 81 11.26 -5.01 -10.60
C SER A 81 11.08 -3.50 -10.42
N ALA A 82 10.44 -2.87 -11.40
CA ALA A 82 9.87 -1.54 -11.19
C ALA A 82 8.89 -1.56 -10.00
N PRO A 83 8.79 -0.45 -9.24
CA PRO A 83 7.80 -0.32 -8.18
C PRO A 83 6.37 -0.34 -8.73
N ALA A 84 5.49 -1.12 -8.10
CA ALA A 84 4.08 -1.16 -8.42
C ALA A 84 3.25 -0.64 -7.24
N THR A 85 2.36 0.32 -7.48
CA THR A 85 1.43 0.83 -6.47
C THR A 85 0.12 0.05 -6.51
N LEU A 86 -0.38 -0.32 -5.33
CA LEU A 86 -1.69 -0.96 -5.23
C LEU A 86 -2.80 0.08 -5.48
N PRO A 87 -3.76 -0.19 -6.38
CA PRO A 87 -4.85 0.73 -6.62
C PRO A 87 -5.71 0.84 -5.36
N VAL A 88 -6.03 2.07 -4.96
CA VAL A 88 -6.86 2.32 -3.77
C VAL A 88 -8.32 1.98 -4.11
N PRO A 89 -9.06 1.27 -3.23
CA PRO A 89 -10.49 1.07 -3.41
C PRO A 89 -11.19 2.42 -3.51
N ALA A 90 -11.89 2.67 -4.62
CA ALA A 90 -12.66 3.88 -4.78
C ALA A 90 -13.78 3.92 -3.73
N TRP A 91 -13.86 5.00 -2.93
CA TRP A 91 -15.01 5.22 -2.06
C TRP A 91 -16.29 5.31 -2.87
N SER A 92 -17.37 4.73 -2.34
CA SER A 92 -18.68 4.81 -2.97
C SER A 92 -19.17 6.27 -3.00
N PRO A 93 -19.95 6.67 -4.02
CA PRO A 93 -20.52 8.03 -4.08
C PRO A 93 -21.29 8.42 -2.81
N ALA A 94 -22.01 7.45 -2.22
CA ALA A 94 -22.74 7.63 -0.98
C ALA A 94 -21.84 7.96 0.22
N SER A 95 -20.70 7.28 0.36
CA SER A 95 -19.76 7.54 1.46
C SER A 95 -19.03 8.89 1.30
N LYS A 96 -18.75 9.31 0.06
CA LYS A 96 -18.28 10.68 -0.23
C LYS A 96 -19.33 11.74 0.13
N ALA A 97 -20.59 11.51 -0.25
CA ALA A 97 -21.69 12.43 0.04
C ALA A 97 -21.90 12.60 1.55
N LEU A 98 -21.94 11.50 2.31
CA LEU A 98 -22.09 11.50 3.77
C LEU A 98 -20.97 12.26 4.48
N ALA A 99 -19.72 12.08 4.05
CA ALA A 99 -18.60 12.82 4.62
C ALA A 99 -18.74 14.33 4.35
N SER A 100 -19.11 14.70 3.11
CA SER A 100 -19.28 16.11 2.72
C SER A 100 -20.41 16.80 3.50
N THR A 101 -21.55 16.12 3.69
CA THR A 101 -22.68 16.68 4.44
C THR A 101 -22.34 16.86 5.92
N SER A 102 -21.62 15.92 6.51
CA SER A 102 -21.16 16.02 7.90
C SER A 102 -20.25 17.24 8.12
N ILE A 103 -19.27 17.46 7.23
CA ILE A 103 -18.36 18.60 7.31
C ILE A 103 -19.13 19.93 7.19
N ALA A 104 -20.04 20.04 6.21
CA ALA A 104 -20.84 21.24 6.03
C ALA A 104 -21.72 21.54 7.25
N ALA A 105 -22.32 20.51 7.85
CA ALA A 105 -23.12 20.65 9.06
C ALA A 105 -22.29 21.15 10.24
N PHE A 106 -21.09 20.58 10.47
CA PHE A 106 -20.20 21.03 11.54
C PHE A 106 -19.78 22.49 11.36
N VAL A 107 -19.34 22.87 10.16
CA VAL A 107 -18.96 24.27 9.85
C VAL A 107 -20.14 25.21 10.09
N GLY A 108 -21.34 24.85 9.64
CA GLY A 108 -22.55 25.64 9.88
C GLY A 108 -22.84 25.83 11.37
N ILE A 109 -22.75 24.76 12.17
CA ILE A 109 -22.95 24.82 13.61
C ILE A 109 -21.93 25.75 14.27
N PHE A 110 -20.64 25.62 13.94
CA PHE A 110 -19.59 26.47 14.50
C PHE A 110 -19.77 27.95 14.15
N LEU A 111 -20.20 28.27 12.93
CA LEU A 111 -20.50 29.64 12.52
C LEU A 111 -21.68 30.23 13.30
N VAL A 112 -22.76 29.47 13.47
CA VAL A 112 -23.94 29.91 14.24
C VAL A 112 -23.58 30.13 15.71
N VAL A 113 -22.90 29.17 16.34
CA VAL A 113 -22.46 29.30 17.74
C VAL A 113 -21.50 30.46 17.90
N GLY A 114 -20.53 30.62 16.99
CA GLY A 114 -19.60 31.75 17.01
C GLY A 114 -20.31 33.10 16.91
N ALA A 115 -21.27 33.23 15.99
CA ALA A 115 -22.07 34.44 15.85
C ALA A 115 -22.93 34.75 17.09
N LEU A 116 -23.55 33.73 17.68
CA LEU A 116 -24.33 33.88 18.92
C LEU A 116 -23.45 34.30 20.10
N SER A 117 -22.28 33.69 20.26
CA SER A 117 -21.31 34.05 21.30
C SER A 117 -20.81 35.48 21.14
N LEU A 118 -20.47 35.90 19.92
CA LEU A 118 -20.02 37.26 19.63
C LEU A 118 -21.11 38.30 19.94
N ARG A 119 -22.35 38.04 19.51
CA ARG A 119 -23.50 38.90 19.84
C ARG A 119 -23.71 39.02 21.35
N LYS A 120 -23.61 37.91 22.07
CA LYS A 120 -23.75 37.86 23.52
C LYS A 120 -22.65 38.67 24.21
N TYR A 121 -21.41 38.54 23.74
CA TYR A 121 -20.26 39.30 24.24
C TYR A 121 -20.45 40.81 24.03
N LEU A 122 -20.82 41.23 22.82
CA LEU A 122 -21.07 42.63 22.50
C LEU A 122 -22.22 43.24 23.31
N SER A 123 -23.27 42.45 23.62
CA SER A 123 -24.37 42.91 24.49
C SER A 123 -23.99 43.00 25.97
N MET A 124 -22.97 42.27 26.42
CA MET A 124 -22.47 42.32 27.80
C MET A 124 -21.39 43.37 28.02
N GLN A 125 -20.91 44.02 26.96
CA GLN A 125 -19.89 45.05 27.07
C GLN A 125 -20.53 46.33 27.65
N PRO A 126 -20.13 46.78 28.86
CA PRO A 126 -20.68 48.00 29.44
C PRO A 126 -20.28 49.21 28.57
N PRO A 127 -21.12 50.26 28.50
CA PRO A 127 -20.75 51.49 27.82
C PRO A 127 -19.49 52.07 28.48
N ALA A 128 -18.55 52.52 27.64
CA ALA A 128 -17.33 53.22 28.06
C ALA A 128 -17.66 54.59 28.66
#